data_AF-D4MVU6-F1
#
_entry.id   AF-D4MVU6-F1
#
_cell.length_a   1.000
_cell.length_b   1.000
_cell.length_c   1.000
_cell.angle_alpha   90.00
_cell.angle_beta   90.00
_cell.angle_gamma   90.00
#
_symmetry.space_group_name_H-M   'P 1'
#
loop_
_entity.id
_entity.type
_entity.pdbx_description
1 polymer ?
#
loop_
_entity_poly.entity_id
_entity_poly.type
_entity_poly.pdbx_seq_one_letter_code
_entity_poly.pdbx_strand_id
1 'polypeptide(L)'
;MKQKIIPILIVLTGFLLLFYPFTSNYLFEKSAGSTVESYQEKAAGMDQAIIKKVMDEAKQYNGELLRSSIQLTDPFKEKRLDGETVHYNRILNIDGSSIMGYLKIPCISVNLPIYHGTSGTVLEHGIGHLATSSFPIGGKDTHAVLTGHTGLSSAKIFTDLTEMKKGDFFFIHVLDKKLAYRVDQITVVEPQDTKELQIMEGKDHVTLVTCTPYGVNDKRLLVRGVRTAYHAKEEEIRARNHYSQWMEVYKRAIFAGLLIICVLIAARKVYEKKKRRKEIWVKQKIINIVGIFFLVIGITLLLYPEIISYLKQKQSDQTVKELTQRRSKRKQDDLLYQKAVCYNRKIFKEKQAGLKDVFNYRSAPIVLRNEKNTFGYIKIPKMKQKLPLYLGATMENMRKGAAIMGQTSLPVGQKDSNCVIAAHRGYRGIPYFRDIEQLKTGDQVIIRNPWERLDYRVTKIKVIDPYDMDKILIQKGKDMVTLLTCHPYRGHGRYRYVVYCMRNHGQKIRKQKEDR
;
A
#
# COMPACT_ATOMS: atom_id res chain seq x y z
N MET A 1 14.73 44.98 -10.47
CA MET A 1 15.09 43.64 -10.99
C MET A 1 14.54 42.49 -10.15
N LYS A 2 14.68 42.49 -8.81
CA LYS A 2 14.19 41.41 -7.92
C LYS A 2 12.69 41.07 -8.06
N GLN A 3 11.82 42.07 -8.33
CA GLN A 3 10.37 41.86 -8.52
C GLN A 3 9.98 41.04 -9.78
N LYS A 4 10.86 40.95 -10.79
CA LYS A 4 10.60 40.13 -12.00
C LYS A 4 11.17 38.71 -11.92
N ILE A 5 12.07 38.45 -10.97
CA ILE A 5 12.76 37.15 -10.83
C ILE A 5 11.87 36.12 -10.12
N ILE A 6 11.13 36.54 -9.09
CA ILE A 6 10.26 35.65 -8.30
C ILE A 6 9.19 34.96 -9.16
N PRO A 7 8.43 35.67 -10.04
CA PRO A 7 7.46 35.02 -10.91
C PRO A 7 8.09 34.04 -11.91
N ILE A 8 9.28 34.37 -12.43
CA ILE A 8 10.03 33.49 -13.36
C ILE A 8 10.44 32.20 -12.65
N LEU A 9 10.95 32.30 -11.42
CA LEU A 9 11.31 31.13 -10.61
C LEU A 9 10.10 30.26 -10.29
N ILE A 10 8.94 30.85 -10.00
CA ILE A 10 7.70 30.09 -9.73
C ILE A 10 7.27 29.32 -10.98
N VAL A 11 7.29 29.95 -12.16
CA VAL A 11 6.94 29.31 -13.43
C VAL A 11 7.94 28.19 -13.76
N LEU A 12 9.23 28.43 -13.58
CA LEU A 12 10.28 27.44 -13.84
C LEU A 12 10.17 26.24 -12.89
N THR A 13 9.88 26.48 -11.61
CA THR A 13 9.62 25.42 -10.62
C THR A 13 8.38 24.62 -10.99
N GLY A 14 7.28 25.29 -11.39
CA GLY A 14 6.07 24.62 -11.87
C GLY A 14 6.34 23.75 -13.09
N PHE A 15 7.14 24.23 -14.03
CA PHE A 15 7.55 23.46 -15.21
C PHE A 15 8.40 22.23 -14.82
N LEU A 16 9.38 22.38 -13.91
CA LEU A 16 10.17 21.25 -13.42
C LEU A 16 9.31 20.18 -12.75
N LEU A 17 8.32 20.58 -11.94
CA LEU A 17 7.38 19.65 -11.30
C LEU A 17 6.49 18.92 -12.32
N LEU A 18 6.10 19.58 -13.41
CA LEU A 18 5.32 18.96 -14.49
C LEU A 18 6.15 17.93 -15.28
N PHE A 19 7.45 18.17 -15.43
CA PHE A 19 8.34 17.24 -16.14
C PHE A 19 8.84 16.08 -15.28
N TYR A 20 8.70 16.17 -13.95
CA TYR A 20 9.21 15.15 -13.02
C TYR A 20 8.76 13.70 -13.33
N PRO A 21 7.48 13.40 -13.61
CA PRO A 21 7.09 12.03 -13.90
C PRO A 21 7.76 11.47 -15.17
N PHE A 22 7.97 12.32 -16.19
CA PHE A 22 8.63 11.93 -17.43
C PHE A 22 10.11 11.66 -17.22
N THR A 23 10.81 12.57 -16.54
CA THR A 23 12.24 12.43 -16.27
C THR A 23 12.50 11.26 -15.33
N SER A 24 11.68 11.09 -14.29
CA SER A 24 11.80 9.96 -13.38
C SER A 24 11.54 8.62 -14.08
N ASN A 25 10.50 8.52 -14.92
CA ASN A 25 10.23 7.28 -15.65
C ASN A 25 11.36 6.93 -16.63
N TYR A 26 11.91 7.94 -17.33
CA TYR A 26 13.05 7.73 -18.21
C TYR A 26 14.30 7.23 -17.46
N LEU A 27 14.61 7.83 -16.30
CA LEU A 27 15.72 7.37 -15.45
C LEU A 27 15.48 5.94 -14.94
N PHE A 28 14.25 5.61 -14.57
CA PHE A 28 13.87 4.27 -14.15
C PHE A 28 14.05 3.25 -15.28
N GLU A 29 13.52 3.52 -16.48
CA GLU A 29 13.64 2.63 -17.64
C GLU A 29 15.11 2.40 -18.01
N LYS A 30 15.95 3.44 -17.94
CA LYS A 30 17.40 3.31 -18.17
C LYS A 30 18.08 2.43 -17.11
N SER A 31 17.76 2.62 -15.84
CA SER A 31 18.29 1.82 -14.73
C SER A 31 17.87 0.35 -14.82
N ALA A 32 16.58 0.12 -15.07
CA ALA A 32 16.04 -1.22 -15.26
C ALA A 32 16.62 -1.91 -16.50
N GLY A 33 16.79 -1.18 -17.62
CA GLY A 33 17.46 -1.68 -18.82
C GLY A 33 18.89 -2.13 -18.56
N SER A 34 19.69 -1.31 -17.87
CA SER A 34 21.06 -1.68 -17.48
C SER A 34 21.10 -2.91 -16.56
N THR A 35 20.10 -3.06 -15.68
CA THR A 35 19.97 -4.25 -14.83
C THR A 35 19.68 -5.51 -15.66
N VAL A 36 18.81 -5.40 -16.67
CA VAL A 36 18.50 -6.49 -17.61
C VAL A 36 19.73 -6.87 -18.44
N GLU A 37 20.47 -5.89 -18.96
CA GLU A 37 21.72 -6.12 -19.71
C GLU A 37 22.77 -6.82 -18.84
N SER A 38 22.98 -6.34 -17.61
CA SER A 38 23.91 -6.98 -16.66
C SER A 38 23.53 -8.44 -16.37
N TYR A 39 22.23 -8.72 -16.24
CA TYR A 39 21.75 -10.09 -16.06
C TYR A 39 22.01 -10.95 -17.31
N GLN A 40 21.72 -10.42 -18.51
CA GLN A 40 21.94 -11.14 -19.78
C GLN A 40 23.42 -11.51 -19.98
N GLU A 41 24.34 -10.58 -19.74
CA GLU A 41 25.78 -10.83 -19.86
C GLU A 41 26.25 -11.92 -18.90
N LYS A 42 25.81 -11.86 -17.63
CA LYS A 42 26.14 -12.87 -16.62
C LYS A 42 25.57 -14.23 -16.96
N ALA A 43 24.31 -14.29 -17.41
CA ALA A 43 23.67 -15.54 -17.81
C ALA A 43 24.36 -16.17 -19.02
N ALA A 44 24.80 -15.37 -20.00
CA ALA A 44 25.50 -15.85 -21.19
C ALA A 44 26.91 -16.39 -20.89
N GLY A 45 27.61 -15.82 -19.90
CA GLY A 45 28.96 -16.25 -19.49
C GLY A 45 28.99 -17.45 -18.53
N MET A 46 27.83 -18.03 -18.16
CA MET A 46 27.75 -19.07 -17.15
C MET A 46 28.00 -20.48 -17.70
N ASP A 47 28.67 -21.31 -16.90
CA ASP A 47 28.83 -22.73 -17.17
C ASP A 47 27.47 -23.45 -17.27
N GLN A 48 27.30 -24.22 -18.34
CA GLN A 48 26.10 -25.02 -18.60
C GLN A 48 25.80 -26.02 -17.48
N ALA A 49 26.83 -26.53 -16.79
CA ALA A 49 26.62 -27.42 -15.65
C ALA A 49 25.93 -26.69 -14.48
N ILE A 50 26.29 -25.43 -14.23
CA ILE A 50 25.66 -24.58 -13.20
C ILE A 50 24.23 -24.24 -13.61
N ILE A 51 24.01 -23.81 -14.86
CA ILE A 51 22.67 -23.52 -15.39
C ILE A 51 21.76 -24.74 -15.21
N LYS A 52 22.23 -25.92 -15.63
CA LYS A 52 21.45 -27.17 -15.50
C LYS A 52 21.09 -27.45 -14.04
N LYS A 53 22.06 -27.34 -13.12
CA LYS A 53 21.82 -27.55 -11.69
C LYS A 53 20.76 -26.60 -11.13
N VAL A 54 20.88 -25.30 -11.39
CA VAL A 54 19.92 -24.29 -10.89
C VAL A 54 18.53 -24.52 -11.49
N MET A 55 18.45 -24.89 -12.78
CA MET A 55 17.19 -25.23 -13.44
C MET A 55 16.54 -26.48 -12.85
N ASP A 56 17.33 -27.50 -12.51
CA ASP A 56 16.82 -28.73 -11.91
C ASP A 56 16.33 -28.48 -10.46
N GLU A 57 17.01 -27.63 -9.69
CA GLU A 57 16.53 -27.16 -8.38
C GLU A 57 15.19 -26.41 -8.49
N ALA A 58 15.05 -25.51 -9.47
CA ALA A 58 13.80 -24.80 -9.73
C ALA A 58 12.65 -25.73 -10.18
N LYS A 59 12.95 -26.76 -10.99
CA LYS A 59 11.97 -27.79 -11.38
C LYS A 59 11.53 -28.62 -10.19
N GLN A 60 12.47 -29.02 -9.32
CA GLN A 60 12.16 -29.77 -8.12
C GLN A 60 11.22 -28.99 -7.22
N TYR A 61 11.54 -27.71 -6.95
CA TYR A 61 10.68 -26.83 -6.17
C TYR A 61 9.27 -26.72 -6.77
N ASN A 62 9.16 -26.53 -8.10
CA ASN A 62 7.85 -26.49 -8.78
C ASN A 62 7.06 -27.81 -8.61
N GLY A 63 7.74 -28.96 -8.68
CA GLY A 63 7.12 -30.26 -8.46
C GLY A 63 6.67 -30.49 -7.01
N GLU A 64 7.39 -29.96 -6.03
CA GLU A 64 7.01 -29.99 -4.61
C GLU A 64 5.77 -29.12 -4.33
N LEU A 65 5.69 -27.92 -4.94
CA LEU A 65 4.53 -27.03 -4.79
C LEU A 65 3.22 -27.70 -5.21
N LEU A 66 3.24 -28.49 -6.30
CA LEU A 66 2.08 -29.22 -6.79
C LEU A 66 1.57 -30.24 -5.75
N ARG A 67 2.48 -30.92 -5.04
CA ARG A 67 2.14 -31.94 -4.05
C ARG A 67 1.66 -31.34 -2.72
N SER A 68 2.10 -30.14 -2.40
CA SER A 68 1.90 -29.53 -1.07
C SER A 68 0.55 -28.81 -0.88
N SER A 69 -0.36 -28.78 -1.85
CA SER A 69 -1.69 -28.14 -1.76
C SER A 69 -1.65 -26.71 -1.19
N ILE A 70 -0.64 -25.92 -1.57
CA ILE A 70 -0.37 -24.63 -0.95
C ILE A 70 -1.43 -23.60 -1.34
N GLN A 71 -2.10 -23.00 -0.36
CA GLN A 71 -2.99 -21.87 -0.61
C GLN A 71 -2.20 -20.58 -0.85
N LEU A 72 -2.30 -20.07 -2.07
CA LEU A 72 -1.80 -18.74 -2.44
C LEU A 72 -2.58 -17.64 -1.70
N THR A 73 -1.86 -16.61 -1.28
CA THR A 73 -2.41 -15.37 -0.69
C THR A 73 -2.26 -14.18 -1.65
N ASP A 74 -2.95 -13.07 -1.38
CA ASP A 74 -2.81 -11.82 -2.14
C ASP A 74 -1.32 -11.48 -2.37
N PRO A 75 -0.84 -11.30 -3.61
CA PRO A 75 0.57 -11.07 -3.84
C PRO A 75 1.11 -9.78 -3.22
N PHE A 76 0.22 -8.82 -2.94
CA PHE A 76 0.54 -7.58 -2.23
C PHE A 76 0.47 -7.71 -0.70
N LYS A 77 0.26 -8.92 -0.18
CA LYS A 77 0.39 -9.28 1.23
C LYS A 77 1.56 -10.26 1.37
N GLU A 78 2.63 -9.79 1.98
CA GLU A 78 3.79 -10.62 2.30
C GLU A 78 3.43 -11.77 3.26
N LYS A 79 3.99 -12.96 3.00
CA LYS A 79 3.89 -14.19 3.82
C LYS A 79 5.10 -14.27 4.76
N ARG A 80 4.95 -14.89 5.94
CA ARG A 80 6.01 -14.98 6.97
C ARG A 80 7.24 -15.72 6.46
N LEU A 81 8.41 -15.23 6.86
CA LEU A 81 9.72 -15.85 6.72
C LEU A 81 9.84 -17.07 7.65
N ASP A 82 10.03 -18.23 7.06
CA ASP A 82 10.43 -19.51 7.68
C ASP A 82 11.66 -20.08 6.97
N GLY A 83 12.14 -21.25 7.39
CA GLY A 83 13.29 -21.92 6.76
C GLY A 83 13.11 -22.21 5.26
N GLU A 84 11.87 -22.36 4.78
CA GLU A 84 11.55 -22.53 3.34
C GLU A 84 11.88 -21.27 2.54
N THR A 85 11.80 -20.09 3.17
CA THR A 85 12.12 -18.81 2.52
C THR A 85 13.60 -18.66 2.18
N VAL A 86 14.50 -19.31 2.94
CA VAL A 86 15.95 -19.34 2.66
C VAL A 86 16.25 -20.18 1.42
N HIS A 87 15.55 -21.31 1.24
CA HIS A 87 15.71 -22.15 0.05
C HIS A 87 15.15 -21.46 -1.20
N TYR A 88 13.95 -20.88 -1.11
CA TYR A 88 13.33 -20.11 -2.18
C TYR A 88 14.22 -18.94 -2.66
N ASN A 89 14.78 -18.14 -1.75
CA ASN A 89 15.61 -16.97 -2.12
C ASN A 89 16.96 -17.32 -2.75
N ARG A 90 17.36 -18.60 -2.74
CA ARG A 90 18.61 -19.08 -3.32
C ARG A 90 18.44 -19.60 -4.75
N ILE A 91 17.32 -20.24 -5.04
CA ILE A 91 17.03 -20.80 -6.37
C ILE A 91 16.95 -19.66 -7.38
N LEU A 92 17.60 -19.79 -8.54
CA LEU A 92 17.67 -18.73 -9.57
C LEU A 92 18.28 -17.38 -9.08
N ASN A 93 18.95 -17.34 -7.93
CA ASN A 93 19.64 -16.16 -7.41
C ASN A 93 21.15 -16.32 -7.50
N ILE A 94 21.70 -16.12 -8.71
CA ILE A 94 23.06 -16.50 -9.08
C ILE A 94 24.13 -15.68 -8.35
N ASP A 95 23.93 -14.36 -8.25
CA ASP A 95 24.92 -13.39 -7.80
C ASP A 95 24.52 -12.69 -6.50
N GLY A 96 23.48 -13.18 -5.84
CA GLY A 96 22.92 -12.55 -4.64
C GLY A 96 22.12 -11.27 -4.92
N SER A 97 21.96 -10.85 -6.18
CA SER A 97 21.15 -9.67 -6.56
C SER A 97 19.65 -9.87 -6.39
N SER A 98 19.22 -11.12 -6.11
CA SER A 98 17.82 -11.55 -6.04
C SER A 98 17.06 -11.46 -7.37
N ILE A 99 17.74 -11.30 -8.51
CA ILE A 99 17.15 -11.29 -9.85
C ILE A 99 17.08 -12.72 -10.40
N MET A 100 15.88 -13.17 -10.79
CA MET A 100 15.65 -14.46 -11.43
C MET A 100 15.83 -14.43 -12.93
N GLY A 101 15.52 -13.29 -13.55
CA GLY A 101 15.31 -13.15 -14.98
C GLY A 101 14.70 -11.80 -15.31
N TYR A 102 14.12 -11.66 -16.50
CA TYR A 102 13.39 -10.45 -16.88
C TYR A 102 12.14 -10.76 -17.69
N LEU A 103 11.16 -9.86 -17.58
CA LEU A 103 9.88 -9.89 -18.24
C LEU A 103 9.86 -8.84 -19.36
N LYS A 104 9.47 -9.27 -20.56
CA LYS A 104 9.24 -8.38 -21.70
C LYS A 104 7.81 -8.47 -22.20
N ILE A 105 7.16 -7.33 -22.35
CA ILE A 105 5.79 -7.21 -22.90
C ILE A 105 5.83 -6.18 -24.03
N PRO A 106 6.05 -6.60 -25.29
CA PRO A 106 6.31 -5.68 -26.39
C PRO A 106 5.16 -4.71 -26.64
N CYS A 107 3.91 -5.17 -26.58
CA CYS A 107 2.73 -4.37 -26.91
C CYS A 107 2.54 -3.13 -26.01
N ILE A 108 3.15 -3.11 -24.83
CA ILE A 108 3.11 -2.01 -23.85
C ILE A 108 4.50 -1.52 -23.43
N SER A 109 5.56 -1.86 -24.17
CA SER A 109 6.96 -1.45 -23.92
C SER A 109 7.48 -1.77 -22.52
N VAL A 110 7.14 -2.93 -21.96
CA VAL A 110 7.71 -3.36 -20.67
C VAL A 110 8.95 -4.21 -20.94
N ASN A 111 10.06 -3.88 -20.28
CA ASN A 111 11.26 -4.70 -20.20
C ASN A 111 11.87 -4.52 -18.81
N LEU A 112 11.55 -5.41 -17.87
CA LEU A 112 11.85 -5.22 -16.45
C LEU A 112 12.43 -6.49 -15.79
N PRO A 113 13.37 -6.35 -14.85
CA PRO A 113 13.88 -7.48 -14.09
C PRO A 113 12.79 -8.09 -13.19
N ILE A 114 12.88 -9.40 -13.01
CA ILE A 114 12.05 -10.20 -12.10
C ILE A 114 12.88 -10.53 -10.86
N TYR A 115 12.42 -10.10 -9.70
CA TYR A 115 13.05 -10.31 -8.40
C TYR A 115 12.30 -11.33 -7.55
N HIS A 116 12.99 -11.87 -6.55
CA HIS A 116 12.40 -12.70 -5.51
C HIS A 116 11.47 -11.93 -4.58
N GLY A 117 10.24 -12.44 -4.46
CA GLY A 117 9.27 -11.93 -3.51
C GLY A 117 8.49 -10.74 -4.05
N THR A 118 7.54 -10.28 -3.25
CA THR A 118 6.62 -9.20 -3.63
C THR A 118 6.62 -8.08 -2.58
N SER A 119 7.77 -7.87 -1.94
CA SER A 119 7.93 -6.82 -0.95
C SER A 119 7.83 -5.43 -1.59
N GLY A 120 7.48 -4.43 -0.80
CA GLY A 120 7.36 -3.05 -1.30
C GLY A 120 8.64 -2.56 -1.98
N THR A 121 9.81 -2.92 -1.45
CA THR A 121 11.11 -2.56 -2.06
C THR A 121 11.31 -3.26 -3.40
N VAL A 122 10.91 -4.52 -3.54
CA VAL A 122 11.02 -5.25 -4.81
C VAL A 122 10.13 -4.61 -5.87
N LEU A 123 8.86 -4.34 -5.52
CA LEU A 123 7.87 -3.79 -6.45
C LEU A 123 8.15 -2.32 -6.83
N GLU A 124 8.98 -1.60 -6.07
CA GLU A 124 9.52 -0.28 -6.43
C GLU A 124 10.61 -0.36 -7.52
N HIS A 125 11.37 -1.47 -7.59
CA HIS A 125 12.52 -1.63 -8.50
C HIS A 125 12.21 -2.47 -9.75
N GLY A 126 11.14 -3.26 -9.76
CA GLY A 126 10.78 -4.08 -10.91
C GLY A 126 9.59 -5.00 -10.67
N ILE A 127 9.66 -6.20 -11.25
CA ILE A 127 8.62 -7.22 -11.13
C ILE A 127 8.98 -8.14 -9.97
N GLY A 128 8.03 -8.39 -9.06
CA GLY A 128 8.19 -9.33 -7.96
C GLY A 128 7.56 -10.67 -8.26
N HIS A 129 8.28 -11.76 -8.05
CA HIS A 129 7.74 -13.12 -8.11
C HIS A 129 7.04 -13.48 -6.79
N LEU A 130 5.81 -13.96 -6.84
CA LEU A 130 5.08 -14.39 -5.66
C LEU A 130 5.70 -15.66 -5.06
N ALA A 131 6.29 -15.52 -3.88
CA ALA A 131 6.73 -16.66 -3.09
C ALA A 131 5.53 -17.61 -2.89
N THR A 132 5.73 -18.91 -3.14
CA THR A 132 4.71 -19.99 -3.21
C THR A 132 3.91 -20.15 -4.51
N SER A 133 4.22 -19.37 -5.56
CA SER A 133 3.86 -19.73 -6.94
C SER A 133 5.04 -20.45 -7.63
N SER A 134 4.79 -21.11 -8.77
CA SER A 134 5.84 -21.79 -9.53
C SER A 134 6.90 -20.80 -10.01
N PHE A 135 8.18 -21.15 -9.93
CA PHE A 135 9.24 -20.39 -10.60
C PHE A 135 8.94 -20.27 -12.10
N PRO A 136 9.26 -19.12 -12.72
CA PRO A 136 8.91 -18.82 -14.11
C PRO A 136 9.89 -19.48 -15.11
N ILE A 137 10.09 -20.79 -14.96
CA ILE A 137 10.92 -21.63 -15.84
C ILE A 137 10.07 -22.48 -16.82
N GLY A 138 8.74 -22.40 -16.69
CA GLY A 138 7.76 -23.18 -17.43
C GLY A 138 7.72 -24.66 -17.04
N GLY A 139 6.95 -25.44 -17.81
CA GLY A 139 6.70 -26.86 -17.56
C GLY A 139 5.22 -27.15 -17.32
N LYS A 140 4.81 -28.40 -17.56
CA LYS A 140 3.45 -28.85 -17.23
C LYS A 140 3.23 -28.73 -15.72
N ASP A 141 1.98 -28.49 -15.34
CA ASP A 141 1.55 -28.36 -13.95
C ASP A 141 2.27 -27.20 -13.23
N THR A 142 2.47 -26.10 -13.93
CA THR A 142 3.08 -24.89 -13.35
C THR A 142 2.20 -23.66 -13.55
N HIS A 143 2.23 -22.79 -12.54
CA HIS A 143 1.61 -21.47 -12.61
C HIS A 143 2.47 -20.45 -11.85
N ALA A 144 3.24 -19.65 -12.59
CA ALA A 144 4.01 -18.56 -11.99
C ALA A 144 3.17 -17.30 -11.83
N VAL A 145 3.38 -16.54 -10.76
CA VAL A 145 2.67 -15.28 -10.53
C VAL A 145 3.68 -14.14 -10.41
N LEU A 146 3.60 -13.20 -11.35
CA LEU A 146 4.48 -12.03 -11.44
C LEU A 146 3.70 -10.76 -11.10
N THR A 147 4.17 -10.02 -10.11
CA THR A 147 3.47 -8.85 -9.54
C THR A 147 4.23 -7.58 -9.87
N GLY A 148 3.50 -6.51 -10.21
CA GLY A 148 4.08 -5.19 -10.42
C GLY A 148 3.17 -4.09 -9.86
N HIS A 149 3.73 -2.92 -9.61
CA HIS A 149 2.94 -1.76 -9.21
C HIS A 149 2.22 -1.09 -10.39
N THR A 150 1.10 -0.44 -10.07
CA THR A 150 0.37 0.47 -10.97
C THR A 150 0.33 1.86 -10.34
N GLY A 151 0.66 2.88 -11.14
CA GLY A 151 0.53 4.30 -10.77
C GLY A 151 1.59 4.83 -9.81
N LEU A 152 2.83 4.36 -9.91
CA LEU A 152 3.94 5.04 -9.23
C LEU A 152 4.22 6.37 -9.94
N SER A 153 4.55 7.40 -9.16
CA SER A 153 4.93 8.71 -9.72
C SER A 153 6.26 8.69 -10.45
N SER A 154 7.11 7.69 -10.14
CA SER A 154 8.48 7.58 -10.62
C SER A 154 8.68 6.60 -11.76
N ALA A 155 7.74 5.66 -11.99
CA ALA A 155 7.89 4.56 -12.93
C ALA A 155 6.55 3.97 -13.38
N LYS A 156 6.45 3.57 -14.65
CA LYS A 156 5.25 2.97 -15.22
C LYS A 156 4.99 1.55 -14.72
N ILE A 157 6.00 0.67 -14.69
CA ILE A 157 5.88 -0.76 -14.32
C ILE A 157 4.67 -1.44 -15.00
N PHE A 158 3.62 -1.81 -14.24
CA PHE A 158 2.39 -2.44 -14.75
C PHE A 158 1.22 -1.46 -14.89
N THR A 159 1.48 -0.16 -14.91
CA THR A 159 0.44 0.86 -15.10
C THR A 159 -0.38 0.62 -16.37
N ASP A 160 0.26 0.18 -17.46
CA ASP A 160 -0.42 -0.08 -18.74
C ASP A 160 -0.79 -1.56 -18.94
N LEU A 161 -0.77 -2.37 -17.87
CA LEU A 161 -1.23 -3.76 -17.96
C LEU A 161 -2.72 -3.84 -18.35
N THR A 162 -3.50 -2.79 -18.07
CA THR A 162 -4.89 -2.61 -18.53
C THR A 162 -5.03 -2.56 -20.05
N GLU A 163 -3.95 -2.23 -20.76
CA GLU A 163 -3.99 -2.12 -22.22
C GLU A 163 -3.79 -3.48 -22.89
N MET A 164 -3.34 -4.52 -22.17
CA MET A 164 -3.19 -5.86 -22.73
C MET A 164 -4.54 -6.47 -23.14
N LYS A 165 -4.51 -7.31 -24.18
CA LYS A 165 -5.68 -7.98 -24.76
C LYS A 165 -5.42 -9.47 -24.88
N LYS A 166 -6.51 -10.26 -24.92
CA LYS A 166 -6.42 -11.68 -25.30
C LYS A 166 -5.72 -11.81 -26.65
N GLY A 167 -4.78 -12.74 -26.74
CA GLY A 167 -3.92 -12.94 -27.92
C GLY A 167 -2.61 -12.17 -27.91
N ASP A 168 -2.43 -11.17 -27.03
CA ASP A 168 -1.12 -10.52 -26.87
C ASP A 168 -0.07 -11.49 -26.31
N PHE A 169 1.20 -11.18 -26.54
CA PHE A 169 2.33 -11.96 -26.06
C PHE A 169 3.12 -11.23 -24.97
N PHE A 170 3.64 -12.01 -24.04
CA PHE A 170 4.71 -11.61 -23.15
C PHE A 170 5.76 -12.72 -23.05
N PHE A 171 6.97 -12.33 -22.70
CA PHE A 171 8.15 -13.18 -22.74
C PHE A 171 8.87 -13.13 -21.41
N ILE A 172 9.30 -14.29 -20.94
CA ILE A 172 10.13 -14.42 -19.75
C ILE A 172 11.46 -15.00 -20.19
N HIS A 173 12.52 -14.30 -19.82
CA HIS A 173 13.89 -14.74 -20.06
C HIS A 173 14.52 -15.09 -18.72
N VAL A 174 14.91 -16.36 -18.56
CA VAL A 174 15.50 -16.91 -17.35
C VAL A 174 16.68 -17.77 -17.77
N LEU A 175 17.89 -17.39 -17.37
CA LEU A 175 19.14 -18.03 -17.77
C LEU A 175 19.25 -18.14 -19.29
N ASP A 176 19.40 -19.37 -19.82
CA ASP A 176 19.45 -19.69 -21.25
C ASP A 176 18.06 -19.86 -21.89
N LYS A 177 16.97 -19.73 -21.12
CA LYS A 177 15.59 -19.98 -21.59
C LYS A 177 14.87 -18.71 -21.99
N LYS A 178 14.20 -18.79 -23.15
CA LYS A 178 13.23 -17.81 -23.64
C LYS A 178 11.85 -18.46 -23.68
N LEU A 179 10.93 -17.97 -22.85
CA LEU A 179 9.59 -18.54 -22.68
C LEU A 179 8.55 -17.55 -23.22
N ALA A 180 7.75 -17.98 -24.18
CA ALA A 180 6.66 -17.18 -24.74
C ALA A 180 5.31 -17.59 -24.15
N TYR A 181 4.51 -16.60 -23.76
CA TYR A 181 3.16 -16.80 -23.25
C TYR A 181 2.18 -15.92 -24.02
N ARG A 182 1.05 -16.51 -24.42
CA ARG A 182 -0.04 -15.81 -25.10
C ARG A 182 -1.20 -15.60 -24.14
N VAL A 183 -1.67 -14.36 -24.01
CA VAL A 183 -2.76 -14.01 -23.09
C VAL A 183 -4.04 -14.74 -23.48
N ASP A 184 -4.59 -15.53 -22.56
CA ASP A 184 -5.83 -16.29 -22.75
C ASP A 184 -6.99 -15.73 -21.88
N GLN A 185 -6.65 -15.13 -20.73
CA GLN A 185 -7.63 -14.62 -19.77
C GLN A 185 -7.19 -13.27 -19.16
N ILE A 186 -8.15 -12.36 -19.02
CA ILE A 186 -7.99 -11.10 -18.29
C ILE A 186 -9.19 -10.98 -17.35
N THR A 187 -8.94 -10.77 -16.06
CA THR A 187 -10.01 -10.75 -15.04
C THR A 187 -9.67 -9.75 -13.94
N VAL A 188 -10.71 -9.15 -13.35
CA VAL A 188 -10.58 -8.30 -12.17
C VAL A 188 -11.20 -9.01 -10.98
N VAL A 189 -10.41 -9.21 -9.92
CA VAL A 189 -10.81 -9.95 -8.71
C VAL A 189 -10.61 -9.13 -7.45
N GLU A 190 -11.25 -9.54 -6.36
CA GLU A 190 -10.99 -9.00 -5.03
C GLU A 190 -9.62 -9.49 -4.51
N PRO A 191 -8.90 -8.72 -3.68
CA PRO A 191 -7.55 -9.10 -3.22
C PRO A 191 -7.48 -10.45 -2.48
N GLN A 192 -8.57 -10.88 -1.85
CA GLN A 192 -8.65 -12.19 -1.17
C GLN A 192 -8.97 -13.36 -2.11
N ASP A 193 -9.36 -13.10 -3.35
CA ASP A 193 -9.73 -14.14 -4.30
C ASP A 193 -8.50 -14.57 -5.11
N THR A 194 -7.86 -15.65 -4.66
CA THR A 194 -6.63 -16.20 -5.25
C THR A 194 -6.88 -17.49 -6.04
N LYS A 195 -8.15 -17.81 -6.32
CA LYS A 195 -8.52 -19.04 -7.05
C LYS A 195 -7.91 -19.09 -8.45
N GLU A 196 -7.91 -17.96 -9.13
CA GLU A 196 -7.37 -17.83 -10.50
C GLU A 196 -5.84 -17.93 -10.56
N LEU A 197 -5.15 -17.90 -9.42
CA LEU A 197 -3.69 -18.00 -9.33
C LEU A 197 -3.20 -19.43 -9.09
N GLN A 198 -4.10 -20.38 -8.82
CA GLN A 198 -3.73 -21.76 -8.51
C GLN A 198 -3.15 -22.50 -9.73
N ILE A 199 -2.31 -23.50 -9.46
CA ILE A 199 -1.81 -24.40 -10.50
C ILE A 199 -2.98 -25.16 -11.13
N MET A 200 -2.98 -25.26 -12.45
CA MET A 200 -3.99 -25.99 -13.22
C MET A 200 -3.33 -27.21 -13.86
N GLU A 201 -3.92 -28.38 -13.63
CA GLU A 201 -3.41 -29.65 -14.14
C GLU A 201 -3.27 -29.63 -15.68
N GLY A 202 -2.13 -30.12 -16.16
CA GLY A 202 -1.75 -30.17 -17.57
C GLY A 202 -1.41 -28.82 -18.20
N LYS A 203 -1.37 -27.72 -17.45
CA LYS A 203 -1.11 -26.37 -17.98
C LYS A 203 0.23 -25.79 -17.55
N ASP A 204 0.76 -24.90 -18.38
CA ASP A 204 1.92 -24.03 -18.11
C ASP A 204 1.40 -22.59 -18.24
N HIS A 205 1.12 -21.96 -17.10
CA HIS A 205 0.54 -20.63 -17.01
C HIS A 205 1.47 -19.65 -16.33
N VAL A 206 1.34 -18.38 -16.71
CA VAL A 206 1.87 -17.26 -15.93
C VAL A 206 0.79 -16.21 -15.82
N THR A 207 0.57 -15.70 -14.60
CA THR A 207 -0.32 -14.55 -14.39
C THR A 207 0.47 -13.32 -13.99
N LEU A 208 0.28 -12.25 -14.75
CA LEU A 208 0.75 -10.90 -14.41
C LEU A 208 -0.33 -10.23 -13.53
N VAL A 209 0.08 -9.72 -12.37
CA VAL A 209 -0.83 -9.17 -11.36
C VAL A 209 -0.50 -7.71 -11.06
N THR A 210 -1.51 -6.86 -11.09
CA THR A 210 -1.39 -5.49 -10.58
C THR A 210 -2.64 -5.02 -9.81
N CYS A 211 -2.55 -3.89 -9.13
CA CYS A 211 -3.68 -3.21 -8.49
C CYS A 211 -4.57 -2.49 -9.52
N THR A 212 -5.88 -2.48 -9.29
CA THR A 212 -6.87 -1.78 -10.12
C THR A 212 -8.09 -1.36 -9.27
N PRO A 213 -8.91 -0.37 -9.66
CA PRO A 213 -8.66 0.64 -10.68
C PRO A 213 -7.58 1.64 -10.22
N TYR A 214 -6.96 2.30 -11.20
CA TYR A 214 -5.86 3.24 -10.99
C TYR A 214 -6.17 4.28 -9.90
N GLY A 215 -5.25 4.48 -8.96
CA GLY A 215 -5.38 5.46 -7.87
C GLY A 215 -6.35 5.04 -6.74
N VAL A 216 -7.11 3.97 -6.91
CA VAL A 216 -7.96 3.36 -5.87
C VAL A 216 -7.32 2.09 -5.32
N ASN A 217 -6.82 1.22 -6.21
CA ASN A 217 -6.03 0.03 -5.91
C ASN A 217 -6.71 -0.96 -4.95
N ASP A 218 -8.04 -1.04 -4.93
CA ASP A 218 -8.81 -1.91 -4.06
C ASP A 218 -9.10 -3.30 -4.63
N LYS A 219 -8.89 -3.51 -5.95
CA LYS A 219 -9.00 -4.79 -6.65
C LYS A 219 -7.67 -5.21 -7.28
N ARG A 220 -7.65 -6.40 -7.88
CA ARG A 220 -6.50 -6.95 -8.64
C ARG A 220 -6.89 -7.18 -10.08
N LEU A 221 -6.06 -6.70 -11.00
CA LEU A 221 -6.10 -7.06 -12.41
C LEU A 221 -5.17 -8.26 -12.61
N LEU A 222 -5.72 -9.34 -13.15
CA LEU A 222 -5.01 -10.57 -13.50
C LEU A 222 -4.97 -10.69 -15.03
N VAL A 223 -3.77 -10.76 -15.60
CA VAL A 223 -3.55 -11.06 -17.01
C VAL A 223 -2.82 -12.39 -17.09
N ARG A 224 -3.55 -13.46 -17.41
CA ARG A 224 -3.02 -14.82 -17.53
C ARG A 224 -2.60 -15.09 -18.97
N GLY A 225 -1.42 -15.68 -19.12
CA GLY A 225 -0.94 -16.24 -20.37
C GLY A 225 -0.72 -17.74 -20.28
N VAL A 226 -0.98 -18.41 -21.39
CA VAL A 226 -0.68 -19.82 -21.60
C VAL A 226 0.57 -19.97 -22.45
N ARG A 227 1.41 -20.94 -22.07
CA ARG A 227 2.65 -21.23 -22.78
C ARG A 227 2.40 -21.52 -24.26
N THR A 228 3.27 -20.99 -25.11
CA THR A 228 3.28 -21.22 -26.56
C THR A 228 4.70 -21.42 -27.08
N ALA A 229 4.83 -21.86 -28.33
CA ALA A 229 6.10 -21.89 -29.03
C ALA A 229 6.70 -20.48 -29.10
N TYR A 230 8.01 -20.36 -28.91
CA TYR A 230 8.71 -19.09 -29.00
C TYR A 230 9.03 -18.77 -30.46
N HIS A 231 8.59 -17.59 -30.93
CA HIS A 231 8.96 -17.05 -32.22
C HIS A 231 9.54 -15.64 -32.05
N ALA A 232 10.79 -15.42 -32.48
CA ALA A 232 11.49 -14.14 -32.27
C ALA A 232 10.74 -12.92 -32.83
N LYS A 233 10.01 -13.10 -33.94
CA LYS A 233 9.16 -12.07 -34.55
C LYS A 233 8.09 -11.51 -33.60
N GLU A 234 7.57 -12.34 -32.69
CA GLU A 234 6.54 -11.92 -31.73
C GLU A 234 7.13 -11.02 -30.63
N GLU A 235 8.42 -11.18 -30.32
CA GLU A 235 9.13 -10.37 -29.35
C GLU A 235 9.54 -8.98 -29.91
N GLU A 236 9.63 -8.88 -31.23
CA GLU A 236 9.94 -7.65 -31.98
C GLU A 236 8.69 -6.84 -32.36
N ILE A 237 7.48 -7.31 -32.00
CA ILE A 237 6.24 -6.58 -32.25
C ILE A 237 6.37 -5.16 -31.66
N ARG A 238 6.20 -4.16 -32.54
CA ARG A 238 6.22 -2.75 -32.10
C ARG A 238 5.13 -2.54 -31.05
N ALA A 239 5.50 -1.80 -30.02
CA ALA A 239 4.55 -1.32 -29.03
C ALA A 239 3.37 -0.65 -29.72
N ARG A 240 2.16 -0.89 -29.21
CA ARG A 240 0.98 -0.23 -29.75
C ARG A 240 1.19 1.28 -29.58
N ASN A 241 0.81 2.07 -30.58
CA ASN A 241 0.88 3.55 -30.55
C ASN A 241 0.00 4.20 -29.47
N HIS A 242 -0.54 3.39 -28.55
CA HIS A 242 -1.31 3.85 -27.42
C HIS A 242 -0.35 4.25 -26.29
N TYR A 243 -0.12 5.54 -26.16
CA TYR A 243 0.50 6.10 -24.96
C TYR A 243 -0.34 5.70 -23.74
N SER A 244 0.32 5.49 -22.58
CA SER A 244 -0.36 5.22 -21.31
C SER A 244 -1.58 6.12 -21.16
N GLN A 245 -2.76 5.54 -20.92
CA GLN A 245 -4.02 6.30 -20.83
C GLN A 245 -3.89 7.48 -19.86
N TRP A 246 -3.17 7.27 -18.76
CA TRP A 246 -2.89 8.30 -17.78
C TRP A 246 -1.96 9.40 -18.33
N MET A 247 -0.90 9.02 -19.05
CA MET A 247 0.02 9.98 -19.65
C MET A 247 -0.66 10.85 -20.72
N GLU A 248 -1.63 10.30 -21.45
CA GLU A 248 -2.44 11.08 -22.39
C GLU A 248 -3.35 12.09 -21.68
N VAL A 249 -4.00 11.68 -20.60
CA VAL A 249 -4.77 12.61 -19.75
C VAL A 249 -3.85 13.70 -19.19
N TYR A 250 -2.64 13.33 -18.76
CA TYR A 250 -1.64 14.26 -18.24
C TYR A 250 -1.16 15.26 -19.29
N LYS A 251 -0.80 14.79 -20.49
CA LYS A 251 -0.42 15.64 -21.63
C LYS A 251 -1.56 16.58 -22.02
N ARG A 252 -2.80 16.08 -22.13
CA ARG A 252 -3.98 16.90 -22.44
C ARG A 252 -4.21 17.97 -21.39
N ALA A 253 -4.03 17.65 -20.10
CA ALA A 253 -4.12 18.63 -19.02
C ALA A 253 -3.03 19.71 -19.14
N ILE A 254 -1.78 19.35 -19.50
CA ILE A 254 -0.70 20.30 -19.77
C ILE A 254 -1.06 21.19 -20.97
N PHE A 255 -1.49 20.60 -22.10
CA PHE A 255 -1.89 21.36 -23.28
C PHE A 255 -3.06 22.30 -23.00
N ALA A 256 -4.08 21.84 -22.26
CA ALA A 256 -5.20 22.68 -21.84
C ALA A 256 -4.72 23.84 -20.94
N GLY A 257 -3.82 23.56 -20.00
CA GLY A 257 -3.21 24.57 -19.15
C GLY A 257 -2.41 25.61 -19.94
N LEU A 258 -1.57 25.17 -20.88
CA LEU A 258 -0.80 26.05 -21.77
C LEU A 258 -1.71 26.88 -22.68
N LEU A 259 -2.78 26.28 -23.21
CA LEU A 259 -3.76 26.97 -24.05
C LEU A 259 -4.50 28.04 -23.26
N ILE A 260 -4.93 27.75 -22.03
CA ILE A 260 -5.52 28.75 -21.12
C ILE A 260 -4.55 29.91 -20.89
N ILE A 261 -3.27 29.62 -20.61
CA ILE A 261 -2.24 30.66 -20.43
C ILE A 261 -2.09 31.51 -21.70
N CYS A 262 -2.01 30.87 -22.88
CA CYS A 262 -1.91 31.57 -24.16
C CYS A 262 -3.14 32.43 -24.45
N VAL A 263 -4.34 31.93 -24.18
CA VAL A 263 -5.59 32.69 -24.31
C VAL A 263 -5.62 33.88 -23.35
N LEU A 264 -5.18 33.72 -22.11
CA LEU A 264 -5.08 34.83 -21.15
C LEU A 264 -4.06 35.89 -21.61
N ILE A 265 -2.92 35.49 -22.17
CA ILE A 265 -1.92 36.40 -22.73
C ILE A 265 -2.46 37.11 -24.00
N ALA A 266 -3.13 36.38 -24.88
CA ALA A 266 -3.72 36.93 -26.10
C ALA A 266 -4.89 37.88 -25.79
N ALA A 267 -5.79 37.50 -24.88
CA ALA A 267 -6.85 38.36 -24.38
C ALA A 267 -6.28 39.63 -23.77
N ARG A 268 -5.19 39.54 -23.00
CA ARG A 268 -4.46 40.69 -22.49
C ARG A 268 -3.92 41.58 -23.63
N LYS A 269 -3.23 41.02 -24.62
CA LYS A 269 -2.67 41.79 -25.76
C LYS A 269 -3.76 42.42 -26.63
N VAL A 270 -4.85 41.71 -26.93
CA VAL A 270 -5.99 42.24 -27.70
C VAL A 270 -6.71 43.33 -26.92
N TYR A 271 -6.87 43.16 -25.62
CA TYR A 271 -7.42 44.18 -24.72
C TYR A 271 -6.51 45.41 -24.57
N GLU A 272 -5.19 45.22 -24.61
CA GLU A 272 -4.19 46.30 -24.70
C GLU A 272 -4.32 47.05 -26.03
N LYS A 273 -4.49 46.34 -27.17
CA LYS A 273 -4.57 46.89 -28.53
C LYS A 273 -5.91 47.57 -28.86
N LYS A 274 -7.05 47.03 -28.39
CA LYS A 274 -8.42 47.53 -28.68
C LYS A 274 -8.80 48.81 -27.91
N LYS A 275 -7.87 49.41 -27.17
CA LYS A 275 -8.14 50.54 -26.28
C LYS A 275 -7.03 51.60 -26.34
N ARG A 276 -6.89 52.18 -27.55
CA ARG A 276 -6.61 53.61 -27.73
C ARG A 276 -7.97 54.31 -27.79
N ARG A 277 -8.21 55.23 -26.83
CA ARG A 277 -9.43 56.01 -26.53
C ARG A 277 -10.44 55.35 -25.55
N LYS A 278 -10.52 56.02 -24.39
CA LYS A 278 -11.37 55.93 -23.19
C LYS A 278 -11.46 54.62 -22.37
N GLU A 279 -11.18 54.83 -21.07
CA GLU A 279 -11.44 54.04 -19.85
C GLU A 279 -10.39 53.07 -19.32
N ILE A 280 -9.24 53.58 -18.94
CA ILE A 280 -8.29 52.91 -18.01
C ILE A 280 -9.01 52.22 -16.80
N TRP A 281 -10.20 52.71 -16.40
CA TRP A 281 -11.02 52.18 -15.32
C TRP A 281 -11.58 50.75 -15.51
N VAL A 282 -12.16 50.43 -16.69
CA VAL A 282 -12.70 49.07 -16.96
C VAL A 282 -11.58 48.03 -17.09
N LYS A 283 -10.35 48.47 -17.45
CA LYS A 283 -9.14 47.62 -17.56
C LYS A 283 -8.72 47.03 -16.23
N GLN A 284 -8.67 47.89 -15.22
CA GLN A 284 -8.32 47.47 -13.87
C GLN A 284 -9.41 46.54 -13.33
N LYS A 285 -10.69 46.84 -13.57
CA LYS A 285 -11.81 46.03 -13.06
C LYS A 285 -11.80 44.59 -13.56
N ILE A 286 -11.63 44.35 -14.86
CA ILE A 286 -11.66 42.97 -15.41
C ILE A 286 -10.42 42.17 -15.01
N ILE A 287 -9.22 42.78 -15.06
CA ILE A 287 -7.98 42.12 -14.60
C ILE A 287 -8.06 41.82 -13.10
N ASN A 288 -8.62 42.73 -12.31
CA ASN A 288 -8.86 42.51 -10.89
C ASN A 288 -9.88 41.39 -10.68
N ILE A 289 -10.97 41.32 -11.46
CA ILE A 289 -11.98 40.24 -11.34
C ILE A 289 -11.38 38.88 -11.69
N VAL A 290 -10.63 38.77 -12.79
CA VAL A 290 -9.97 37.52 -13.20
C VAL A 290 -8.88 37.15 -12.19
N GLY A 291 -8.11 38.12 -11.72
CA GLY A 291 -7.12 37.92 -10.66
C GLY A 291 -7.74 37.44 -9.35
N ILE A 292 -8.86 38.05 -8.93
CA ILE A 292 -9.66 37.63 -7.78
C ILE A 292 -10.20 36.21 -8.01
N PHE A 293 -10.69 35.88 -9.20
CA PHE A 293 -11.19 34.55 -9.53
C PHE A 293 -10.10 33.46 -9.40
N PHE A 294 -8.92 33.68 -9.98
CA PHE A 294 -7.79 32.74 -9.82
C PHE A 294 -7.25 32.70 -8.39
N LEU A 295 -7.26 33.83 -7.68
CA LEU A 295 -6.91 33.89 -6.26
C LEU A 295 -7.90 33.11 -5.41
N VAL A 296 -9.20 33.21 -5.68
CA VAL A 296 -10.25 32.44 -5.00
C VAL A 296 -10.12 30.95 -5.32
N ILE A 297 -9.87 30.57 -6.57
CA ILE A 297 -9.61 29.17 -6.94
C ILE A 297 -8.36 28.65 -6.23
N GLY A 298 -7.27 29.43 -6.24
CA GLY A 298 -6.01 29.07 -5.57
C GLY A 298 -6.22 28.88 -4.07
N ILE A 299 -6.90 29.82 -3.40
CA ILE A 299 -7.26 29.71 -1.98
C ILE A 299 -8.16 28.50 -1.75
N THR A 300 -9.16 28.25 -2.61
CA THR A 300 -10.06 27.10 -2.48
C THR A 300 -9.30 25.78 -2.59
N LEU A 301 -8.39 25.65 -3.56
CA LEU A 301 -7.56 24.46 -3.72
C LEU A 301 -6.60 24.27 -2.54
N LEU A 302 -6.00 25.35 -2.04
CA LEU A 302 -5.12 25.31 -0.86
C LEU A 302 -5.89 24.93 0.41
N LEU A 303 -7.12 25.41 0.57
CA LEU A 303 -7.96 25.12 1.74
C LEU A 303 -8.72 23.80 1.61
N TYR A 304 -8.87 23.24 0.41
CA TYR A 304 -9.65 22.02 0.18
C TYR A 304 -9.22 20.84 1.08
N PRO A 305 -7.92 20.52 1.27
CA PRO A 305 -7.50 19.47 2.19
C PRO A 305 -7.93 19.72 3.64
N GLU A 306 -7.87 20.97 4.11
CA GLU A 306 -8.27 21.36 5.47
C GLU A 306 -9.79 21.30 5.65
N ILE A 307 -10.56 21.72 4.64
CA ILE A 307 -12.03 21.61 4.64
C ILE A 307 -12.45 20.14 4.70
N ILE A 308 -11.87 19.28 3.88
CA ILE A 308 -12.15 17.83 3.88
C ILE A 308 -11.72 17.20 5.21
N SER A 309 -10.57 17.59 5.76
CA SER A 309 -10.10 17.16 7.08
C SER A 309 -11.12 17.53 8.17
N TYR A 310 -11.59 18.78 8.16
CA TYR A 310 -12.59 19.28 9.11
C TYR A 310 -13.93 18.55 9.00
N LEU A 311 -14.47 18.36 7.79
CA LEU A 311 -15.73 17.65 7.57
C LEU A 311 -15.66 16.21 8.08
N LYS A 312 -14.55 15.52 7.83
CA LYS A 312 -14.34 14.15 8.30
C LYS A 312 -14.11 14.07 9.80
N GLN A 313 -13.40 15.02 10.39
CA GLN A 313 -13.25 15.14 11.84
C GLN A 313 -14.61 15.33 12.50
N LYS A 314 -15.48 16.18 11.94
CA LYS A 314 -16.85 16.39 12.41
C LYS A 314 -17.69 15.12 12.38
N GLN A 315 -17.56 14.30 11.33
CA GLN A 315 -18.22 13.00 11.23
C GLN A 315 -17.71 12.00 12.30
N SER A 316 -16.39 11.97 12.53
CA SER A 316 -15.78 11.18 13.61
C SER A 316 -16.32 11.62 14.98
N ASP A 317 -16.38 12.93 15.22
CA ASP A 317 -16.88 13.50 16.48
C ASP A 317 -18.36 13.21 16.72
N GLN A 318 -19.19 13.17 15.66
CA GLN A 318 -20.59 12.74 15.74
C GLN A 318 -20.70 11.28 16.19
N THR A 319 -19.91 10.38 15.59
CA THR A 319 -19.88 8.96 15.99
C THR A 319 -19.46 8.82 17.46
N VAL A 320 -18.48 9.59 17.89
CA VAL A 320 -18.02 9.62 19.28
C VAL A 320 -19.07 10.19 20.24
N LYS A 321 -19.86 11.20 19.81
CA LYS A 321 -20.99 11.74 20.59
C LYS A 321 -22.09 10.70 20.76
N GLU A 322 -22.49 10.00 19.70
CA GLU A 322 -23.45 8.90 19.75
C GLU A 322 -23.00 7.82 20.75
N LEU A 323 -21.73 7.43 20.68
CA LEU A 323 -21.14 6.45 21.61
C LEU A 323 -21.09 6.92 23.06
N THR A 324 -21.05 8.23 23.31
CA THR A 324 -21.03 8.80 24.67
C THR A 324 -22.45 8.88 25.24
N GLN A 325 -23.46 9.10 24.40
CA GLN A 325 -24.87 9.23 24.82
C GLN A 325 -25.56 7.88 25.04
N ARG A 326 -25.01 6.79 24.49
CA ARG A 326 -25.52 5.43 24.70
C ARG A 326 -25.38 5.06 26.19
N ARG A 327 -26.48 5.14 26.96
CA ARG A 327 -26.53 4.66 28.36
C ARG A 327 -26.21 3.17 28.38
N SER A 328 -25.10 2.76 28.99
CA SER A 328 -24.82 1.34 29.18
C SER A 328 -25.73 0.79 30.28
N LYS A 329 -26.19 -0.46 30.11
CA LYS A 329 -26.70 -1.27 31.21
C LYS A 329 -25.61 -1.41 32.29
N ARG A 330 -25.97 -1.85 33.50
CA ARG A 330 -24.98 -2.18 34.54
C ARG A 330 -23.94 -3.12 33.92
N LYS A 331 -22.66 -2.82 34.11
CA LYS A 331 -21.53 -3.49 33.44
C LYS A 331 -21.61 -5.03 33.51
N GLN A 332 -22.02 -5.57 34.65
CA GLN A 332 -22.13 -7.01 34.89
C GLN A 332 -23.30 -7.68 34.13
N ASP A 333 -24.36 -6.92 33.84
CA ASP A 333 -25.60 -7.42 33.23
C ASP A 333 -25.61 -7.24 31.70
N ASP A 334 -24.50 -6.72 31.15
CA ASP A 334 -24.35 -6.44 29.73
C ASP A 334 -23.73 -7.64 28.99
N LEU A 335 -24.47 -8.20 28.04
CA LEU A 335 -24.04 -9.34 27.24
C LEU A 335 -22.76 -9.03 26.43
N LEU A 336 -22.58 -7.80 25.96
CA LEU A 336 -21.37 -7.37 25.24
C LEU A 336 -20.15 -7.40 26.18
N TYR A 337 -20.33 -6.96 27.43
CA TYR A 337 -19.27 -7.02 28.44
C TYR A 337 -18.88 -8.47 28.74
N GLN A 338 -19.86 -9.34 29.01
CA GLN A 338 -19.62 -10.75 29.30
C GLN A 338 -18.90 -11.46 28.15
N LYS A 339 -19.32 -11.21 26.90
CA LYS A 339 -18.63 -11.70 25.70
C LYS A 339 -17.20 -11.21 25.60
N ALA A 340 -16.96 -9.92 25.87
CA ALA A 340 -15.62 -9.34 25.80
C ALA A 340 -14.67 -9.94 26.86
N VAL A 341 -15.16 -10.14 28.09
CA VAL A 341 -14.38 -10.79 29.16
C VAL A 341 -14.09 -12.25 28.85
N CYS A 342 -15.09 -13.00 28.38
CA CYS A 342 -14.92 -14.40 27.99
C CYS A 342 -13.89 -14.54 26.86
N TYR A 343 -13.99 -13.67 25.85
CA TYR A 343 -13.05 -13.60 24.75
C TYR A 343 -11.61 -13.33 25.23
N ASN A 344 -11.40 -12.34 26.11
CA ASN A 344 -10.08 -12.03 26.66
C ASN A 344 -9.47 -13.22 27.41
N ARG A 345 -10.27 -13.89 28.25
CA ARG A 345 -9.82 -15.10 28.98
C ARG A 345 -9.43 -16.23 28.04
N LYS A 346 -10.21 -16.44 26.98
CA LYS A 346 -9.94 -17.46 25.95
C LYS A 346 -8.59 -17.21 25.29
N ILE A 347 -8.39 -16.03 24.70
CA ILE A 347 -7.14 -15.74 23.96
C ILE A 347 -5.91 -15.72 24.88
N PHE A 348 -6.07 -15.37 26.16
CA PHE A 348 -4.98 -15.46 27.12
C PHE A 348 -4.61 -16.92 27.41
N LYS A 349 -5.59 -17.78 27.68
CA LYS A 349 -5.37 -19.22 27.91
C LYS A 349 -4.74 -19.90 26.70
N GLU A 350 -5.18 -19.52 25.50
CA GLU A 350 -4.66 -20.02 24.23
C GLU A 350 -3.33 -19.37 23.80
N LYS A 351 -2.75 -18.48 24.63
CA LYS A 351 -1.53 -17.72 24.33
C LYS A 351 -1.58 -17.01 22.97
N GLN A 352 -2.76 -16.53 22.59
CA GLN A 352 -3.05 -15.91 21.30
C GLN A 352 -2.58 -16.76 20.11
N ALA A 353 -2.76 -18.08 20.16
CA ALA A 353 -2.40 -19.00 19.09
C ALA A 353 -3.02 -18.64 17.72
N GLY A 354 -4.11 -17.87 17.68
CA GLY A 354 -4.71 -17.36 16.44
C GLY A 354 -3.99 -16.15 15.83
N LEU A 355 -3.03 -15.51 16.50
CA LEU A 355 -2.28 -14.36 16.02
C LEU A 355 -1.19 -14.77 15.00
N LYS A 356 -1.61 -15.45 13.94
CA LYS A 356 -0.73 -16.11 12.96
C LYS A 356 -0.68 -15.38 11.62
N ASP A 357 -1.79 -14.82 11.18
CA ASP A 357 -1.90 -14.23 9.85
C ASP A 357 -2.79 -12.99 9.83
N VAL A 358 -2.72 -12.29 8.71
CA VAL A 358 -3.37 -11.01 8.46
C VAL A 358 -4.89 -11.09 8.50
N PHE A 359 -5.49 -12.21 8.10
CA PHE A 359 -6.95 -12.35 8.11
C PHE A 359 -7.45 -12.46 9.55
N ASN A 360 -6.77 -13.27 10.36
CA ASN A 360 -7.10 -13.48 11.75
C ASN A 360 -7.07 -12.20 12.58
N TYR A 361 -6.05 -11.35 12.46
CA TYR A 361 -6.01 -10.09 13.22
C TYR A 361 -6.79 -8.93 12.57
N ARG A 362 -7.18 -9.03 11.29
CA ARG A 362 -8.12 -8.07 10.67
C ARG A 362 -9.58 -8.35 11.02
N SER A 363 -9.91 -9.60 11.34
CA SER A 363 -11.24 -10.00 11.78
C SER A 363 -11.66 -9.27 13.07
N ALA A 364 -12.97 -9.13 13.27
CA ALA A 364 -13.51 -8.57 14.50
C ALA A 364 -13.24 -9.52 15.69
N PRO A 365 -12.77 -9.03 16.85
CA PRO A 365 -12.60 -9.85 18.05
C PRO A 365 -13.87 -10.59 18.47
N ILE A 366 -15.02 -9.93 18.29
CA ILE A 366 -16.36 -10.45 18.56
C ILE A 366 -17.32 -9.99 17.47
N VAL A 367 -18.25 -10.85 17.08
CA VAL A 367 -19.29 -10.53 16.09
C VAL A 367 -20.52 -9.97 16.81
N LEU A 368 -20.97 -8.78 16.41
CA LEU A 368 -22.16 -8.12 16.92
C LEU A 368 -23.28 -8.23 15.87
N ARG A 369 -24.36 -8.96 16.19
CA ARG A 369 -25.44 -9.24 15.23
C ARG A 369 -26.16 -7.96 14.73
N ASN A 370 -26.27 -6.92 15.57
CA ASN A 370 -27.12 -5.76 15.31
C ASN A 370 -26.47 -4.39 15.63
N GLU A 371 -25.14 -4.32 15.78
CA GLU A 371 -24.48 -3.07 16.17
C GLU A 371 -23.56 -2.55 15.06
N LYS A 372 -23.48 -1.22 14.90
CA LYS A 372 -22.31 -0.59 14.27
C LYS A 372 -21.10 -1.23 14.96
N ASN A 373 -20.14 -1.80 14.21
CA ASN A 373 -18.97 -2.53 14.73
C ASN A 373 -18.03 -1.63 15.54
N THR A 374 -18.52 -0.92 16.55
CA THR A 374 -17.84 0.07 17.37
C THR A 374 -17.84 -0.39 18.83
N PHE A 375 -16.70 -0.25 19.48
CA PHE A 375 -16.51 -0.64 20.88
C PHE A 375 -16.39 0.56 21.82
N GLY A 376 -16.23 1.78 21.28
CA GLY A 376 -16.00 2.98 22.09
C GLY A 376 -15.16 3.98 21.33
N TYR A 377 -14.35 4.77 22.05
CA TYR A 377 -13.39 5.68 21.43
C TYR A 377 -12.07 5.73 22.18
N ILE A 378 -11.02 6.09 21.46
CA ILE A 378 -9.68 6.40 21.98
C ILE A 378 -9.45 7.91 21.92
N LYS A 379 -8.86 8.47 22.98
CA LYS A 379 -8.40 9.86 23.06
C LYS A 379 -6.91 9.86 23.41
N ILE A 380 -6.11 10.53 22.58
CA ILE A 380 -4.68 10.71 22.78
C ILE A 380 -4.40 12.21 22.86
N PRO A 381 -4.39 12.81 24.07
CA PRO A 381 -4.31 14.26 24.24
C PRO A 381 -3.07 14.89 23.58
N LYS A 382 -1.91 14.24 23.66
CA LYS A 382 -0.65 14.73 23.11
C LYS A 382 -0.72 14.94 21.59
N MET A 383 -1.41 14.05 20.89
CA MET A 383 -1.63 14.11 19.44
C MET A 383 -2.87 14.94 19.06
N LYS A 384 -3.61 15.47 20.04
CA LYS A 384 -4.92 16.10 19.86
C LYS A 384 -5.91 15.22 19.09
N GLN A 385 -5.84 13.89 19.30
CA GLN A 385 -6.68 12.94 18.57
C GLN A 385 -7.77 12.32 19.41
N LYS A 386 -8.95 12.18 18.81
CA LYS A 386 -10.11 11.48 19.37
C LYS A 386 -10.79 10.69 18.26
N LEU A 387 -10.68 9.36 18.31
CA LEU A 387 -11.11 8.47 17.23
C LEU A 387 -12.08 7.41 17.76
N PRO A 388 -13.16 7.09 17.03
CA PRO A 388 -13.96 5.91 17.33
C PRO A 388 -13.10 4.64 17.19
N LEU A 389 -13.39 3.66 18.04
CA LEU A 389 -12.77 2.33 18.04
C LEU A 389 -13.73 1.34 17.40
N TYR A 390 -13.32 0.78 16.27
CA TYR A 390 -14.05 -0.26 15.56
C TYR A 390 -13.52 -1.66 15.89
N LEU A 391 -14.39 -2.66 15.84
CA LEU A 391 -14.03 -4.07 16.03
C LEU A 391 -13.53 -4.66 14.69
N GLY A 392 -12.26 -5.03 14.66
CA GLY A 392 -11.59 -5.60 13.48
C GLY A 392 -10.91 -4.55 12.62
N ALA A 393 -9.65 -4.79 12.28
CA ALA A 393 -8.83 -3.92 11.43
C ALA A 393 -9.13 -4.11 9.93
N THR A 394 -10.42 -4.17 9.56
CA THR A 394 -10.85 -4.22 8.15
C THR A 394 -10.60 -2.87 7.47
N MET A 395 -10.47 -2.87 6.15
CA MET A 395 -10.29 -1.63 5.38
C MET A 395 -11.48 -0.67 5.60
N GLU A 396 -12.70 -1.20 5.70
CA GLU A 396 -13.89 -0.38 5.97
C GLU A 396 -13.80 0.35 7.32
N ASN A 397 -13.38 -0.34 8.38
CA ASN A 397 -13.27 0.23 9.71
C ASN A 397 -12.09 1.22 9.81
N MET A 398 -10.94 0.86 9.26
CA MET A 398 -9.72 1.69 9.26
C MET A 398 -9.91 3.00 8.47
N ARG A 399 -10.84 3.02 7.50
CA ARG A 399 -11.25 4.25 6.78
C ARG A 399 -12.03 5.23 7.65
N LYS A 400 -12.67 4.76 8.72
CA LYS A 400 -13.61 5.52 9.58
C LYS A 400 -13.02 5.88 10.95
N GLY A 401 -11.93 5.24 11.39
CA GLY A 401 -11.34 5.50 12.70
C GLY A 401 -10.21 4.53 13.05
N ALA A 402 -9.99 4.35 14.35
CA ALA A 402 -9.07 3.35 14.87
C ALA A 402 -9.77 2.00 15.00
N ALA A 403 -9.03 0.90 14.86
CA ALA A 403 -9.58 -0.44 14.90
C ALA A 403 -8.85 -1.33 15.90
N ILE A 404 -9.61 -2.11 16.65
CA ILE A 404 -9.11 -3.15 17.56
C ILE A 404 -8.82 -4.38 16.72
N MET A 405 -7.59 -4.88 16.79
CA MET A 405 -7.16 -6.07 16.05
C MET A 405 -7.78 -7.33 16.64
N GLY A 406 -8.24 -8.23 15.78
CA GLY A 406 -8.62 -9.59 16.16
C GLY A 406 -7.45 -10.33 16.78
N GLN A 407 -7.75 -11.34 17.58
CA GLN A 407 -6.77 -12.14 18.35
C GLN A 407 -5.98 -11.32 19.38
N THR A 408 -6.45 -10.12 19.73
CA THR A 408 -5.91 -9.25 20.79
C THR A 408 -7.04 -8.82 21.72
N SER A 409 -6.71 -8.45 22.95
CA SER A 409 -7.73 -8.23 23.99
C SER A 409 -8.65 -7.04 23.68
N LEU A 410 -9.89 -7.11 24.14
CA LEU A 410 -10.78 -5.96 24.20
C LEU A 410 -10.46 -5.09 25.44
N PRO A 411 -10.57 -3.75 25.35
CA PRO A 411 -10.20 -2.85 26.43
C PRO A 411 -11.32 -2.78 27.48
N VAL A 412 -11.36 -3.79 28.36
CA VAL A 412 -12.33 -3.94 29.47
C VAL A 412 -11.70 -3.78 30.86
N GLY A 413 -10.44 -3.34 30.92
CA GLY A 413 -9.74 -3.00 32.16
C GLY A 413 -9.35 -4.18 33.04
N GLN A 414 -8.92 -5.30 32.42
CA GLN A 414 -8.51 -6.53 33.11
C GLN A 414 -7.00 -6.75 32.96
N LYS A 415 -6.38 -7.34 34.00
CA LYS A 415 -5.03 -7.89 33.88
C LYS A 415 -5.00 -9.05 32.89
N ASP A 416 -3.80 -9.48 32.51
CA ASP A 416 -3.58 -10.52 31.51
C ASP A 416 -4.21 -10.14 30.17
N SER A 417 -4.03 -8.87 29.77
CA SER A 417 -4.62 -8.34 28.54
C SER A 417 -3.67 -7.42 27.78
N ASN A 418 -3.79 -7.42 26.45
CA ASN A 418 -3.18 -6.45 25.56
C ASN A 418 -4.11 -6.15 24.39
N CYS A 419 -4.74 -4.97 24.43
CA CYS A 419 -5.59 -4.47 23.36
C CYS A 419 -4.75 -3.76 22.30
N VAL A 420 -4.63 -4.35 21.11
CA VAL A 420 -3.86 -3.75 20.02
C VAL A 420 -4.80 -2.92 19.15
N ILE A 421 -4.49 -1.62 19.05
CA ILE A 421 -5.28 -0.62 18.32
C ILE A 421 -4.48 -0.14 17.13
N ALA A 422 -4.96 -0.45 15.94
CA ALA A 422 -4.38 0.00 14.68
C ALA A 422 -5.10 1.25 14.15
N ALA A 423 -4.35 2.18 13.59
CA ALA A 423 -4.92 3.26 12.76
C ALA A 423 -3.95 3.67 11.65
N HIS A 424 -4.47 4.22 10.56
CA HIS A 424 -3.62 4.73 9.48
C HIS A 424 -2.71 5.86 9.96
N ARG A 425 -1.54 5.98 9.34
CA ARG A 425 -0.61 7.10 9.55
C ARG A 425 -0.97 8.25 8.63
N GLY A 426 -2.18 8.79 8.81
CA GLY A 426 -2.81 9.73 7.89
C GLY A 426 -3.60 9.04 6.78
N TYR A 427 -4.79 9.55 6.45
CA TYR A 427 -5.66 8.99 5.41
C TYR A 427 -6.61 10.03 4.82
N ARG A 428 -6.50 10.31 3.51
CA ARG A 428 -7.36 11.24 2.76
C ARG A 428 -7.63 12.58 3.50
N GLY A 429 -6.57 13.19 4.02
CA GLY A 429 -6.61 14.44 4.79
C GLY A 429 -6.76 14.29 6.31
N ILE A 430 -7.24 13.15 6.81
CA ILE A 430 -7.38 12.91 8.26
C ILE A 430 -6.02 12.53 8.86
N PRO A 431 -5.59 13.09 10.01
CA PRO A 431 -4.31 12.75 10.60
C PRO A 431 -4.24 11.33 11.21
N TYR A 432 -5.29 10.84 11.89
CA TYR A 432 -5.26 9.56 12.59
C TYR A 432 -3.98 9.38 13.46
N PHE A 433 -3.16 8.35 13.24
CA PHE A 433 -1.89 8.15 13.94
C PHE A 433 -0.68 8.79 13.23
N ARG A 434 -0.90 9.75 12.32
CA ARG A 434 0.17 10.49 11.61
C ARG A 434 1.26 10.99 12.56
N ASP A 435 0.82 11.59 13.66
CA ASP A 435 1.67 12.30 14.62
C ASP A 435 2.03 11.45 15.85
N ILE A 436 1.96 10.12 15.75
CA ILE A 436 2.19 9.20 16.87
C ILE A 436 3.60 9.31 17.49
N GLU A 437 4.57 9.79 16.71
CA GLU A 437 5.95 10.05 17.16
C GLU A 437 6.07 11.19 18.17
N GLN A 438 5.03 12.01 18.32
CA GLN A 438 5.01 13.04 19.36
C GLN A 438 4.83 12.46 20.76
N LEU A 439 4.42 11.18 20.87
CA LEU A 439 4.27 10.49 22.14
C LEU A 439 5.63 10.17 22.75
N LYS A 440 5.72 10.34 24.08
CA LYS A 440 6.86 9.98 24.91
C LYS A 440 6.39 9.17 26.11
N THR A 441 7.32 8.43 26.73
CA THR A 441 7.05 7.72 27.99
C THR A 441 6.43 8.65 29.03
N GLY A 442 5.31 8.22 29.59
CA GLY A 442 4.50 8.96 30.56
C GLY A 442 3.24 9.62 29.98
N ASP A 443 3.19 9.85 28.65
CA ASP A 443 2.04 10.45 27.98
C ASP A 443 0.78 9.60 28.13
N GLN A 444 -0.37 10.27 28.18
CA GLN A 444 -1.66 9.61 28.44
C GLN A 444 -2.31 9.08 27.16
N VAL A 445 -2.90 7.90 27.28
CA VAL A 445 -3.79 7.28 26.28
C VAL A 445 -5.06 6.87 27.00
N ILE A 446 -6.21 7.40 26.56
CA ILE A 446 -7.50 7.21 27.24
C ILE A 446 -8.41 6.42 26.33
N ILE A 447 -9.00 5.33 26.84
CA ILE A 447 -10.06 4.60 26.16
C ILE A 447 -11.36 4.79 26.93
N ARG A 448 -12.43 5.15 26.21
CA ARG A 448 -13.79 5.11 26.75
C ARG A 448 -14.52 3.97 26.05
N ASN A 449 -14.73 2.88 26.78
CA ASN A 449 -15.62 1.80 26.35
C ASN A 449 -17.07 2.16 26.78
N PRO A 450 -18.09 1.34 26.49
CA PRO A 450 -19.48 1.69 26.78
C PRO A 450 -19.75 1.92 28.28
N TRP A 451 -18.97 1.28 29.15
CA TRP A 451 -19.22 1.25 30.59
C TRP A 451 -18.37 2.26 31.36
N GLU A 452 -17.06 2.32 31.09
CA GLU A 452 -16.11 3.08 31.90
C GLU A 452 -15.04 3.82 31.07
N ARG A 453 -14.27 4.66 31.77
CA ARG A 453 -13.07 5.32 31.25
C ARG A 453 -11.84 4.55 31.75
N LEU A 454 -10.93 4.24 30.84
CA LEU A 454 -9.69 3.53 31.11
C LEU A 454 -8.49 4.44 30.77
N ASP A 455 -7.68 4.76 31.77
CA ASP A 455 -6.51 5.64 31.63
C ASP A 455 -5.20 4.82 31.59
N TYR A 456 -4.50 4.91 30.46
CA TYR A 456 -3.21 4.27 30.20
C TYR A 456 -2.10 5.32 30.10
N ARG A 457 -0.86 4.88 30.34
CA ARG A 457 0.34 5.69 30.10
C ARG A 457 1.31 4.98 29.19
N VAL A 458 1.93 5.72 28.28
CA VAL A 458 3.01 5.22 27.42
C VAL A 458 4.18 4.78 28.31
N THR A 459 4.64 3.56 28.10
CA THR A 459 5.76 2.96 28.85
C THR A 459 6.97 2.73 27.96
N LYS A 460 6.73 2.39 26.71
CA LYS A 460 7.76 2.02 25.76
C LYS A 460 7.30 2.30 24.34
N ILE A 461 8.23 2.68 23.49
CA ILE A 461 8.02 2.88 22.06
C ILE A 461 9.04 2.03 21.31
N LYS A 462 8.62 1.37 20.24
CA LYS A 462 9.52 0.61 19.35
C LYS A 462 9.11 0.78 17.90
N VAL A 463 10.10 0.72 17.01
CA VAL A 463 9.88 0.35 15.62
C VAL A 463 10.13 -1.15 15.53
N ILE A 464 9.17 -1.89 15.00
CA ILE A 464 9.26 -3.35 14.82
C ILE A 464 9.00 -3.71 13.37
N ASP A 465 9.40 -4.91 12.98
CA ASP A 465 9.03 -5.46 11.69
C ASP A 465 7.51 -5.77 11.65
N PRO A 466 6.80 -5.66 10.51
CA PRO A 466 5.40 -6.06 10.41
C PRO A 466 5.09 -7.50 10.85
N TYR A 467 6.07 -8.40 10.83
CA TYR A 467 5.94 -9.81 11.23
C TYR A 467 6.27 -10.10 12.69
N ASP A 468 6.78 -9.12 13.43
CA ASP A 468 7.15 -9.21 14.85
C ASP A 468 5.93 -9.28 15.79
N MET A 469 5.06 -10.26 15.56
CA MET A 469 3.80 -10.43 16.29
C MET A 469 4.01 -10.84 17.74
N ASP A 470 5.16 -11.45 18.06
CA ASP A 470 5.57 -11.76 19.43
C ASP A 470 5.68 -10.49 20.30
N LYS A 471 5.98 -9.34 19.69
CA LYS A 471 6.14 -8.07 20.40
C LYS A 471 4.82 -7.49 20.88
N ILE A 472 3.69 -7.89 20.30
CA ILE A 472 2.35 -7.39 20.66
C ILE A 472 1.52 -8.41 21.46
N LEU A 473 2.16 -9.47 21.97
CA LEU A 473 1.49 -10.47 22.81
C LEU A 473 1.05 -9.92 24.17
N ILE A 474 0.11 -10.63 24.79
CA ILE A 474 -0.33 -10.41 26.17
C ILE A 474 0.83 -10.73 27.10
N GLN A 475 1.09 -9.81 28.03
CA GLN A 475 2.08 -10.00 29.07
C GLN A 475 1.37 -10.30 30.39
N LYS A 476 1.71 -11.45 30.99
CA LYS A 476 1.12 -11.92 32.25
C LYS A 476 1.21 -10.84 33.34
N GLY A 477 0.11 -10.63 34.05
CA GLY A 477 -0.06 -9.66 35.12
C GLY A 477 -0.30 -8.21 34.67
N LYS A 478 -0.27 -7.91 33.37
CA LYS A 478 -0.39 -6.54 32.83
C LYS A 478 -1.76 -6.29 32.18
N ASP A 479 -2.25 -5.06 32.32
CA ASP A 479 -3.39 -4.50 31.56
C ASP A 479 -2.81 -3.51 30.55
N MET A 480 -2.73 -3.92 29.29
CA MET A 480 -2.00 -3.22 28.24
C MET A 480 -2.90 -2.73 27.10
N VAL A 481 -2.50 -1.60 26.53
CA VAL A 481 -2.96 -1.11 25.23
C VAL A 481 -1.74 -0.87 24.38
N THR A 482 -1.73 -1.43 23.17
CA THR A 482 -0.64 -1.23 22.22
C THR A 482 -1.17 -0.47 21.01
N LEU A 483 -0.64 0.72 20.75
CA LEU A 483 -0.97 1.47 19.54
C LEU A 483 -0.05 1.04 18.41
N LEU A 484 -0.62 0.81 17.22
CA LEU A 484 0.09 0.28 16.07
C LEU A 484 -0.20 1.14 14.83
N THR A 485 0.84 1.52 14.09
CA THR A 485 0.67 2.14 12.76
C THR A 485 1.87 1.86 11.86
N CYS A 486 1.73 2.12 10.56
CA CYS A 486 2.82 1.97 9.59
C CYS A 486 3.97 2.95 9.85
N HIS A 487 5.20 2.59 9.52
CA HIS A 487 6.38 3.44 9.63
C HIS A 487 7.38 3.12 8.50
N PRO A 488 8.15 4.08 7.97
CA PRO A 488 8.08 5.51 8.22
C PRO A 488 6.87 6.18 7.57
N TYR A 489 6.51 7.38 8.03
CA TYR A 489 5.47 8.19 7.39
C TYR A 489 5.88 8.51 5.95
N ARG A 490 4.96 8.29 4.99
CA ARG A 490 5.21 8.46 3.53
C ARG A 490 6.27 7.55 2.90
N GLY A 491 6.82 6.57 3.62
CA GLY A 491 7.74 5.55 3.08
C GLY A 491 7.12 4.17 3.00
N HIS A 492 5.89 4.07 2.47
CA HIS A 492 5.14 2.84 2.21
C HIS A 492 4.87 1.91 3.41
N GLY A 493 5.32 2.27 4.63
CA GLY A 493 5.00 1.53 5.84
C GLY A 493 5.77 0.22 5.99
N ARG A 494 7.06 0.20 5.64
CA ARG A 494 7.95 -0.97 5.73
C ARG A 494 8.01 -1.58 7.14
N TYR A 495 7.90 -0.75 8.16
CA TYR A 495 7.92 -1.13 9.58
C TYR A 495 6.61 -0.77 10.28
N ARG A 496 6.52 -1.11 11.56
CA ARG A 496 5.43 -0.71 12.45
C ARG A 496 5.95 0.15 13.59
N TYR A 497 5.33 1.31 13.77
CA TYR A 497 5.53 2.13 14.95
C TYR A 497 4.60 1.64 16.05
N VAL A 498 5.17 1.21 17.17
CA VAL A 498 4.46 0.56 18.26
C VAL A 498 4.63 1.37 19.54
N VAL A 499 3.51 1.70 20.17
CA VAL A 499 3.48 2.41 21.45
C VAL A 499 2.81 1.52 22.49
N TYR A 500 3.61 1.03 23.43
CA TYR A 500 3.13 0.20 24.54
C TYR A 500 2.64 1.09 25.67
N CYS A 501 1.38 0.92 26.03
CA CYS A 501 0.73 1.65 27.11
C CYS A 501 0.30 0.66 28.19
N MET A 502 0.53 1.01 29.45
CA MET A 502 0.09 0.22 30.59
C MET A 502 -0.93 0.99 31.41
N ARG A 503 -1.95 0.30 31.89
CA ARG A 503 -2.95 0.90 32.77
C ARG A 503 -2.31 1.15 34.12
N ASN A 504 -2.46 2.38 34.59
CA ASN A 504 -1.95 2.72 35.90
C ASN A 504 -3.04 2.46 36.95
N HIS A 505 -2.92 1.38 37.72
CA HIS A 505 -3.77 1.12 38.90
C HIS A 505 -3.43 2.06 40.08
N GLY A 506 -2.75 3.20 39.84
CA GLY A 506 -2.32 4.15 40.87
C GLY A 506 -0.85 4.06 41.30
N GLN A 507 0.01 3.34 40.58
CA GLN A 507 1.46 3.18 40.88
C GLN A 507 2.37 4.07 40.02
N LYS A 508 3.47 4.58 40.59
CA LYS A 508 4.47 5.39 39.86
C LYS A 508 5.24 4.52 38.86
N ILE A 509 5.23 4.89 37.57
CA ILE A 509 6.03 4.23 36.53
C ILE A 509 7.50 4.63 36.71
N ARG A 510 8.37 3.68 37.09
CA ARG A 510 9.83 3.89 37.06
C ARG A 510 10.26 4.06 35.59
N LYS A 511 10.93 5.16 35.27
CA LYS A 511 11.63 5.33 33.98
C LYS A 511 12.69 4.23 33.88
N GLN A 512 12.54 3.29 32.94
CA GLN A 512 13.66 2.44 32.52
C GLN A 512 14.58 3.27 31.63
N LYS A 513 15.90 3.21 31.92
CA LYS A 513 16.94 3.81 31.10
C LYS A 513 16.89 3.18 29.69
N GLU A 514 16.98 4.03 28.67
CA GLU A 514 17.14 3.62 27.28
C GLU A 514 18.53 2.97 27.12
N ASP A 515 18.57 1.69 26.81
CA ASP A 515 19.78 1.07 26.25
C ASP A 515 19.88 1.52 24.80
N ARG A 516 21.01 2.18 24.49
CA ARG A 516 21.34 2.81 23.21
C ARG A 516 21.58 1.80 22.11
#